data_AF-A0A8C5QNS7-F1
#
_entry.id   AF-A0A8C5QNS7-F1
#
_cell.length_a   1.000
_cell.length_b   1.000
_cell.length_c   1.000
_cell.angle_alpha   90.00
_cell.angle_beta   90.00
_cell.angle_gamma   90.00
#
_symmetry.space_group_name_H-M   'P 1'
#
loop_
_entity.id
_entity.type
_entity.pdbx_description
1 polymer ?
#
loop_
_entity_poly.entity_id
_entity_poly.type
_entity_poly.pdbx_seq_one_letter_code
_entity_poly.pdbx_strand_id
1 'polypeptide(L)'
;FCRCLSVFAVLLQSDQSGLYAVLEDVPKALLPGVGGKKILDFWWKAVNVRQLFSEVYLVTNADKYKHYERWATANDFPVENIINDGTTTYDTRLGAVADLELAVSSKKLNDDIMVIAGDMLCADQNFDMAQVIKFFRLKAGELAIYYEMEDGESTSTRGIVEVCPDTHRITRFVEKPRQGETASRMASVVFYCLQKGTLQTLDSFLSSFPDTEHRVLGRYMEWLINVARVPVFGMKLPTGFQLIGQVGLADYTKWLSHYSTMKSEPRVKSITCRAYARIGIMGNPSDGYYGKTISMSIANFWAEVTISQSKSLVLVPHPLNDPTEFGSLLDLHYISRKEGYLGGLRLLQATCKKFYEFCSDKGIALSKQNFTVKYNVNIPRQVGLAGSSAIVSATLKCLMKFYNLTDDVSVTYTAPGPRRAAGSLLPRRKHQGYGGGAGYVFHSIMSGAPRKPPPHTPSGVSGAGAKIGGRGNTGAKIGGGGIQGAKIGGGEYRG
;
A
#
# COMPACT_ATOMS: atom_id res chain seq x y z
N PHE A 1 -5.47 -5.96 19.82
CA PHE A 1 -6.74 -6.10 20.58
C PHE A 1 -7.89 -6.21 19.60
N CYS A 2 -8.57 -7.36 19.54
CA CYS A 2 -9.74 -7.55 18.67
C CYS A 2 -10.96 -7.73 19.57
N ARG A 3 -11.86 -6.76 19.56
CA ARG A 3 -13.06 -6.73 20.38
C ARG A 3 -14.22 -7.37 19.62
N CYS A 4 -14.70 -8.53 20.07
CA CYS A 4 -15.95 -9.11 19.56
C CYS A 4 -17.10 -8.84 20.54
N LEU A 5 -17.59 -7.61 20.59
CA LEU A 5 -18.89 -7.36 21.21
C LEU A 5 -19.84 -6.77 20.19
N SER A 6 -20.66 -7.64 19.67
CA SER A 6 -21.96 -7.29 19.13
C SER A 6 -22.94 -8.34 19.64
N VAL A 7 -23.40 -8.15 20.88
CA VAL A 7 -24.66 -8.73 21.32
C VAL A 7 -25.75 -7.99 20.55
N PHE A 8 -26.32 -8.62 19.52
CA PHE A 8 -27.74 -8.44 19.21
C PHE A 8 -28.25 -9.39 18.13
N ALA A 9 -29.36 -10.04 18.48
CA ALA A 9 -30.24 -10.95 17.73
C ALA A 9 -31.01 -10.31 16.55
N VAL A 10 -30.66 -9.09 16.11
CA VAL A 10 -31.44 -8.34 15.11
C VAL A 10 -31.20 -8.80 13.67
N LEU A 11 -30.17 -9.62 13.40
CA LEU A 11 -29.86 -10.07 12.04
C LEU A 11 -30.97 -10.93 11.41
N LEU A 12 -31.81 -11.58 12.21
CA LEU A 12 -32.76 -12.59 11.71
C LEU A 12 -34.23 -12.23 11.86
N GLN A 13 -34.61 -11.23 12.65
CA GLN A 13 -36.01 -10.81 12.76
C GLN A 13 -36.57 -10.29 11.41
N SER A 14 -35.70 -9.93 10.46
CA SER A 14 -36.06 -9.56 9.09
C SER A 14 -35.93 -10.70 8.06
N ASP A 15 -35.51 -11.90 8.47
CA ASP A 15 -35.40 -13.05 7.56
C ASP A 15 -36.77 -13.69 7.34
N GLN A 16 -37.46 -13.31 6.26
CA GLN A 16 -38.72 -13.94 5.87
C GLN A 16 -38.54 -15.32 5.20
N SER A 17 -37.30 -15.71 4.88
CA SER A 17 -36.99 -16.94 4.14
C SER A 17 -36.74 -18.16 5.03
N GLY A 18 -36.44 -17.94 6.32
CA GLY A 18 -36.09 -19.00 7.29
C GLY A 18 -34.73 -19.68 7.03
N LEU A 19 -34.00 -19.29 5.99
CA LEU A 19 -32.71 -19.87 5.60
C LEU A 19 -31.63 -19.68 6.67
N TYR A 20 -31.72 -18.61 7.45
CA TYR A 20 -30.70 -18.25 8.43
C TYR A 20 -31.13 -18.49 9.88
N ALA A 21 -32.28 -19.12 10.12
CA ALA A 21 -32.81 -19.38 11.47
C ALA A 21 -31.83 -20.14 12.38
N VAL A 22 -31.00 -21.03 11.80
CA VAL A 22 -29.97 -21.79 12.54
C VAL A 22 -28.84 -20.89 13.10
N LEU A 23 -28.74 -19.63 12.65
CA LEU A 23 -27.70 -18.68 13.04
C LEU A 23 -28.13 -17.71 14.15
N GLU A 24 -29.34 -17.85 14.72
CA GLU A 24 -29.93 -16.87 15.65
C GLU A 24 -29.10 -16.64 16.91
N ASP A 25 -28.50 -17.71 17.44
CA ASP A 25 -27.66 -17.66 18.63
C ASP A 25 -26.16 -17.58 18.34
N VAL A 26 -25.76 -17.53 17.07
CA VAL A 26 -24.35 -17.49 16.67
C VAL A 26 -23.83 -16.05 16.77
N PRO A 27 -22.75 -15.78 17.53
CA PRO A 27 -22.17 -14.45 17.59
C PRO A 27 -21.76 -13.96 16.20
N LYS A 28 -21.98 -12.67 15.89
CA LYS A 28 -21.73 -12.12 14.54
C LYS A 28 -20.32 -12.43 14.03
N ALA A 29 -19.30 -12.20 14.86
CA ALA A 29 -17.91 -12.49 14.51
C ALA A 29 -17.66 -13.98 14.16
N LEU A 30 -18.54 -14.88 14.56
CA LEU A 30 -18.48 -16.32 14.27
C LEU A 30 -19.46 -16.75 13.17
N LEU A 31 -20.14 -15.81 12.50
CA LEU A 31 -21.02 -16.13 11.38
C LEU A 31 -20.21 -16.75 10.23
N PRO A 32 -20.73 -17.82 9.59
CA PRO A 32 -20.02 -18.55 8.57
C PRO A 32 -20.01 -17.78 7.24
N GLY A 33 -18.83 -17.41 6.80
CA GLY A 33 -18.59 -16.92 5.45
C GLY A 33 -18.47 -17.98 4.38
N VAL A 34 -18.11 -17.51 3.19
CA VAL A 34 -17.98 -18.35 1.99
C VAL A 34 -16.93 -19.43 2.19
N GLY A 35 -17.36 -20.70 2.09
CA GLY A 35 -16.51 -21.87 2.35
C GLY A 35 -16.32 -22.19 3.84
N GLY A 36 -17.26 -21.78 4.70
CA GLY A 36 -17.31 -22.18 6.11
C GLY A 36 -16.37 -21.42 7.04
N LYS A 37 -15.58 -20.48 6.52
CA LYS A 37 -14.69 -19.62 7.33
C LYS A 37 -15.48 -18.52 8.02
N LYS A 38 -15.28 -18.36 9.31
CA LYS A 38 -15.95 -17.36 10.13
C LYS A 38 -15.32 -15.98 9.93
N ILE A 39 -16.06 -14.90 10.22
CA ILE A 39 -15.54 -13.52 10.12
C ILE A 39 -14.24 -13.36 10.92
N LEU A 40 -14.21 -13.90 12.13
CA LEU A 40 -13.07 -13.82 13.04
C LEU A 40 -11.84 -14.57 12.51
N ASP A 41 -12.00 -15.60 11.68
CA ASP A 41 -10.87 -16.32 11.06
C ASP A 41 -10.03 -15.38 10.16
N PHE A 42 -10.69 -14.44 9.49
CA PHE A 42 -10.01 -13.45 8.64
C PHE A 42 -9.20 -12.47 9.48
N TRP A 43 -9.76 -11.97 10.57
CA TRP A 43 -9.03 -11.12 11.52
C TRP A 43 -7.88 -11.84 12.17
N TRP A 44 -8.10 -13.08 12.63
CA TRP A 44 -7.06 -13.89 13.23
C TRP A 44 -5.90 -14.11 12.26
N LYS A 45 -6.18 -14.45 11.00
CA LYS A 45 -5.14 -14.55 9.96
C LYS A 45 -4.39 -13.23 9.73
N ALA A 46 -5.08 -12.09 9.80
CA ALA A 46 -4.48 -10.77 9.59
C ALA A 46 -3.59 -10.32 10.77
N VAL A 47 -3.96 -10.65 12.01
CA VAL A 47 -3.21 -10.26 13.21
C VAL A 47 -2.21 -11.31 13.68
N ASN A 48 -2.41 -12.60 13.37
CA ASN A 48 -1.49 -13.69 13.69
C ASN A 48 -0.32 -13.74 12.69
N VAL A 49 0.26 -12.58 12.40
CA VAL A 49 1.47 -12.43 11.60
C VAL A 49 2.61 -12.18 12.57
N ARG A 50 3.57 -13.11 12.61
CA ARG A 50 4.74 -13.02 13.49
C ARG A 50 5.44 -11.67 13.32
N GLN A 51 5.91 -11.10 14.44
CA GLN A 51 6.64 -9.81 14.57
C GLN A 51 5.81 -8.52 14.58
N LEU A 52 4.49 -8.54 14.33
CA LEU A 52 3.68 -7.31 14.36
C LEU A 52 3.03 -7.06 15.73
N PHE A 53 2.53 -8.11 16.37
CA PHE A 53 1.83 -8.04 17.66
C PHE A 53 2.51 -8.97 18.65
N SER A 54 2.69 -8.50 19.89
CA SER A 54 3.17 -9.33 21.01
C SER A 54 2.07 -10.26 21.49
N GLU A 55 0.88 -9.70 21.76
CA GLU A 55 -0.28 -10.41 22.31
C GLU A 55 -1.57 -9.96 21.63
N VAL A 56 -2.54 -10.88 21.58
CA VAL A 56 -3.88 -10.61 21.05
C VAL A 56 -4.91 -11.09 22.06
N TYR A 57 -5.75 -10.16 22.52
CA TYR A 57 -6.87 -10.43 23.42
C TYR A 57 -8.20 -10.29 22.69
N LEU A 58 -9.16 -11.08 23.16
CA LEU A 58 -10.54 -11.13 22.70
C LEU A 58 -11.47 -10.91 23.90
N VAL A 59 -12.32 -9.88 23.87
CA VAL A 59 -13.31 -9.66 24.94
C VAL A 59 -14.68 -10.09 24.46
N THR A 60 -15.41 -10.79 25.33
CA THR A 60 -16.76 -11.28 25.09
C THR A 60 -17.55 -11.37 26.40
N ASN A 61 -18.85 -11.59 26.29
CA ASN A 61 -19.73 -11.75 27.45
C ASN A 61 -19.83 -13.20 27.91
N ALA A 62 -20.39 -13.44 29.09
CA ALA A 62 -20.49 -14.78 29.66
C ALA A 62 -21.42 -15.68 28.85
N ASP A 63 -22.49 -15.13 28.27
CA ASP A 63 -23.43 -15.85 27.41
C ASP A 63 -22.74 -16.45 26.16
N LYS A 64 -21.92 -15.66 25.47
CA LYS A 64 -21.24 -16.07 24.23
C LYS A 64 -19.85 -16.64 24.45
N TYR A 65 -19.30 -16.59 25.67
CA TYR A 65 -17.94 -17.06 26.00
C TYR A 65 -17.62 -18.45 25.44
N LYS A 66 -18.53 -19.42 25.62
CA LYS A 66 -18.32 -20.80 25.14
C LYS A 66 -18.23 -20.93 23.62
N HIS A 67 -18.84 -20.03 22.86
CA HIS A 67 -18.68 -20.02 21.40
C HIS A 67 -17.26 -19.60 21.01
N TYR A 68 -16.72 -18.58 21.69
CA TYR A 68 -15.37 -18.08 21.43
C TYR A 68 -14.28 -19.02 21.96
N GLU A 69 -14.51 -19.69 23.10
CA GLU A 69 -13.62 -20.74 23.63
C GLU A 69 -13.45 -21.87 22.60
N ARG A 70 -14.57 -22.37 22.03
CA ARG A 70 -14.53 -23.40 20.97
C ARG A 70 -13.85 -22.91 19.70
N TRP A 71 -14.11 -21.66 19.31
CA TRP A 71 -13.46 -21.05 18.15
C TRP A 71 -11.95 -20.95 18.35
N ALA A 72 -11.51 -20.55 19.54
CA ALA A 72 -10.11 -20.36 19.86
C ALA A 72 -9.32 -21.68 19.81
N THR A 73 -9.86 -22.73 20.43
CA THR A 73 -9.27 -24.08 20.35
C THR A 73 -9.15 -24.59 18.92
N ALA A 74 -10.14 -24.31 18.06
CA ALA A 74 -10.13 -24.75 16.67
C ALA A 74 -9.18 -23.96 15.75
N ASN A 75 -8.69 -22.79 16.19
CA ASN A 75 -7.88 -21.87 15.40
C ASN A 75 -6.51 -21.55 16.03
N ASP A 76 -6.10 -22.31 17.05
CA ASP A 76 -4.86 -22.10 17.80
C ASP A 76 -4.75 -20.67 18.40
N PHE A 77 -5.88 -20.09 18.83
CA PHE A 77 -5.89 -18.84 19.59
C PHE A 77 -5.74 -19.15 21.09
N PRO A 78 -4.91 -18.41 21.86
CA PRO A 78 -4.73 -18.65 23.29
C PRO A 78 -6.04 -18.44 24.06
N VAL A 79 -6.61 -19.50 24.63
CA VAL A 79 -7.91 -19.45 25.31
C VAL A 79 -7.84 -18.53 26.54
N GLU A 80 -6.71 -18.48 27.21
CA GLU A 80 -6.40 -17.57 28.32
C GLU A 80 -6.43 -16.08 27.95
N ASN A 81 -6.36 -15.78 26.65
CA ASN A 81 -6.47 -14.42 26.12
C ASN A 81 -7.92 -14.02 25.78
N ILE A 82 -8.88 -14.91 26.02
CA ILE A 82 -10.30 -14.56 26.02
C ILE A 82 -10.68 -13.98 27.38
N ILE A 83 -11.21 -12.77 27.38
CA ILE A 83 -11.65 -12.04 28.56
C ILE A 83 -13.17 -12.09 28.58
N ASN A 84 -13.71 -12.58 29.69
CA ASN A 84 -15.15 -12.61 29.95
C ASN A 84 -15.52 -11.38 30.78
N ASP A 85 -16.43 -10.54 30.26
CA ASP A 85 -16.92 -9.35 30.96
C ASP A 85 -17.94 -9.66 32.08
N GLY A 86 -18.38 -10.91 32.20
CA GLY A 86 -19.32 -11.39 33.22
C GLY A 86 -20.79 -11.11 32.93
N THR A 87 -21.12 -10.37 31.88
CA THR A 87 -22.50 -10.03 31.52
C THR A 87 -23.18 -11.17 30.77
N THR A 88 -24.48 -11.34 30.98
CA THR A 88 -25.26 -12.42 30.36
C THR A 88 -26.40 -11.91 29.49
N THR A 89 -26.77 -10.63 29.62
CA THR A 89 -27.87 -10.02 28.87
C THR A 89 -27.46 -8.69 28.26
N TYR A 90 -28.22 -8.23 27.27
CA TYR A 90 -27.96 -6.93 26.66
C TYR A 90 -28.13 -5.78 27.66
N ASP A 91 -29.15 -5.82 28.53
CA ASP A 91 -29.43 -4.71 29.46
C ASP A 91 -28.36 -4.55 30.55
N THR A 92 -27.66 -5.63 30.87
CA THR A 92 -26.57 -5.65 31.86
C THR A 92 -25.18 -5.39 31.27
N ARG A 93 -25.11 -5.09 29.96
CA ARG A 93 -23.83 -4.84 29.27
C ARG A 93 -23.04 -3.70 29.93
N LEU A 94 -21.72 -3.81 29.98
CA LEU A 94 -20.86 -2.77 30.57
C LEU A 94 -20.65 -1.57 29.63
N GLY A 95 -20.74 -1.84 28.32
CA GLY A 95 -20.50 -0.87 27.27
C GLY A 95 -19.10 -0.98 26.67
N ALA A 96 -18.95 -0.44 25.47
CA ALA A 96 -17.79 -0.73 24.66
C ALA A 96 -16.45 -0.27 25.33
N VAL A 97 -16.45 0.94 25.87
CA VAL A 97 -15.26 1.51 26.51
C VAL A 97 -14.92 0.76 27.81
N ALA A 98 -15.94 0.26 28.52
CA ALA A 98 -15.74 -0.52 29.74
C ALA A 98 -15.07 -1.87 29.46
N ASP A 99 -15.44 -2.60 28.41
CA ASP A 99 -14.74 -3.87 28.13
C ASP A 99 -13.30 -3.65 27.64
N LEU A 100 -13.01 -2.48 27.05
CA LEU A 100 -11.64 -2.10 26.72
C LEU A 100 -10.84 -1.80 27.99
N GLU A 101 -11.41 -1.04 28.92
CA GLU A 101 -10.80 -0.79 30.24
C GLU A 101 -10.57 -2.09 30.99
N LEU A 102 -11.57 -2.98 31.06
CA LEU A 102 -11.45 -4.31 31.69
C LEU A 102 -10.27 -5.10 31.12
N ALA A 103 -10.06 -5.05 29.80
CA ALA A 103 -8.92 -5.73 29.19
C ALA A 103 -7.59 -5.08 29.55
N VAL A 104 -7.52 -3.75 29.55
CA VAL A 104 -6.33 -2.99 29.93
C VAL A 104 -5.95 -3.27 31.38
N SER A 105 -6.91 -3.23 32.31
CA SER A 105 -6.66 -3.43 33.74
C SER A 105 -6.38 -4.89 34.09
N SER A 106 -7.19 -5.84 33.60
CA SER A 106 -7.01 -7.27 33.92
C SER A 106 -5.71 -7.87 33.34
N LYS A 107 -5.29 -7.42 32.16
CA LYS A 107 -4.03 -7.87 31.52
C LYS A 107 -2.85 -6.94 31.78
N LYS A 108 -3.05 -5.86 32.54
CA LYS A 108 -2.03 -4.86 32.89
C LYS A 108 -1.27 -4.35 31.66
N LEU A 109 -2.02 -3.99 30.62
CA LEU A 109 -1.44 -3.55 29.35
C LEU A 109 -0.69 -2.22 29.54
N ASN A 110 0.58 -2.18 29.13
CA ASN A 110 1.45 -1.01 29.25
C ASN A 110 2.16 -0.66 27.92
N ASP A 111 1.62 -1.16 26.83
CA ASP A 111 2.09 -0.93 25.46
C ASP A 111 1.03 -0.20 24.65
N ASP A 112 1.44 0.31 23.49
CA ASP A 112 0.49 0.83 22.50
C ASP A 112 -0.39 -0.32 21.99
N ILE A 113 -1.69 -0.06 21.82
CA ILE A 113 -2.66 -1.07 21.44
C ILE A 113 -3.32 -0.72 20.10
N MET A 114 -3.77 -1.76 19.41
CA MET A 114 -4.65 -1.64 18.25
C MET A 114 -6.00 -2.27 18.60
N VAL A 115 -7.09 -1.54 18.49
CA VAL A 115 -8.47 -1.94 18.81
C VAL A 115 -9.25 -2.13 17.51
N ILE A 116 -9.73 -3.35 17.25
CA ILE A 116 -10.52 -3.70 16.05
C ILE A 116 -11.86 -4.28 16.50
N ALA A 117 -12.97 -3.92 15.85
CA ALA A 117 -14.23 -4.64 16.03
C ALA A 117 -14.23 -5.96 15.25
N GLY A 118 -14.47 -7.08 15.93
CA GLY A 118 -14.36 -8.41 15.35
C GLY A 118 -15.58 -8.86 14.54
N ASP A 119 -16.68 -8.12 14.58
CA ASP A 119 -17.82 -8.26 13.66
C ASP A 119 -17.65 -7.45 12.37
N MET A 120 -16.56 -6.70 12.24
CA MET A 120 -16.25 -5.93 11.05
C MET A 120 -15.84 -6.87 9.90
N LEU A 121 -16.52 -6.76 8.78
CA LEU A 121 -16.19 -7.52 7.58
C LEU A 121 -15.03 -6.87 6.83
N CYS A 122 -13.87 -7.53 6.75
CA CYS A 122 -12.76 -7.04 5.93
C CYS A 122 -12.83 -7.67 4.54
N ALA A 123 -13.46 -6.98 3.59
CA ALA A 123 -13.68 -7.45 2.21
C ALA A 123 -12.39 -7.90 1.49
N ASP A 124 -11.24 -7.33 1.87
CA ASP A 124 -9.95 -7.68 1.32
C ASP A 124 -9.18 -8.63 2.24
N GLN A 125 -8.90 -9.84 1.74
CA GLN A 125 -8.05 -10.82 2.44
C GLN A 125 -6.57 -10.40 2.52
N ASN A 126 -6.23 -9.28 1.88
CA ASN A 126 -4.89 -8.77 1.73
C ASN A 126 -4.68 -7.43 2.46
N PHE A 127 -5.46 -7.07 3.46
CA PHE A 127 -5.16 -5.83 4.21
C PHE A 127 -3.76 -5.88 4.88
N ASP A 128 -2.92 -4.85 4.65
CA ASP A 128 -1.55 -4.80 5.18
C ASP A 128 -1.49 -4.10 6.55
N MET A 129 -1.58 -4.90 7.62
CA MET A 129 -1.44 -4.41 9.01
C MET A 129 -0.12 -3.69 9.28
N ALA A 130 0.96 -4.06 8.59
CA ALA A 130 2.27 -3.43 8.81
C ALA A 130 2.24 -1.96 8.38
N GLN A 131 1.48 -1.63 7.33
CA GLN A 131 1.33 -0.25 6.86
C GLN A 131 0.60 0.62 7.89
N VAL A 132 -0.44 0.08 8.54
CA VAL A 132 -1.18 0.77 9.61
C VAL A 132 -0.26 1.06 10.79
N ILE A 133 0.46 0.05 11.28
CA ILE A 133 1.40 0.20 12.41
C ILE A 133 2.51 1.20 12.07
N LYS A 134 3.05 1.14 10.85
CA LYS A 134 4.07 2.09 10.40
C LYS A 134 3.52 3.51 10.39
N PHE A 135 2.32 3.73 9.87
CA PHE A 135 1.70 5.07 9.86
C PHE A 135 1.43 5.59 11.27
N PHE A 136 0.91 4.74 12.17
CA PHE A 136 0.74 5.08 13.58
C PHE A 136 2.06 5.51 14.23
N ARG A 137 3.15 4.76 14.02
CA ARG A 137 4.49 5.09 14.57
C ARG A 137 5.10 6.36 13.97
N LEU A 138 4.72 6.75 12.75
CA LEU A 138 5.21 7.98 12.11
C LEU A 138 4.54 9.25 12.67
N LYS A 139 3.38 9.11 13.33
CA LYS A 139 2.60 10.25 13.85
C LYS A 139 2.71 10.32 15.37
N ALA A 140 2.90 11.52 15.89
CA ALA A 140 2.87 11.78 17.34
C ALA A 140 1.42 11.91 17.82
N GLY A 141 0.68 10.81 17.84
CA GLY A 141 -0.71 10.76 18.31
C GLY A 141 -1.39 9.44 17.99
N GLU A 142 -2.71 9.43 18.15
CA GLU A 142 -3.54 8.25 17.90
C GLU A 142 -3.87 8.08 16.42
N LEU A 143 -4.33 6.90 16.05
CA LEU A 143 -4.76 6.60 14.69
C LEU A 143 -6.20 6.11 14.67
N ALA A 144 -7.01 6.64 13.76
CA ALA A 144 -8.30 6.09 13.41
C ALA A 144 -8.39 5.82 11.90
N ILE A 145 -8.89 4.64 11.57
CA ILE A 145 -9.17 4.28 10.18
C ILE A 145 -10.53 4.84 9.77
N TYR A 146 -10.61 5.35 8.54
CA TYR A 146 -11.85 5.85 7.95
C TYR A 146 -11.97 5.50 6.47
N TYR A 147 -13.19 5.55 5.95
CA TYR A 147 -13.51 5.37 4.54
C TYR A 147 -14.50 6.43 4.08
N GLU A 148 -14.63 6.58 2.76
CA GLU A 148 -15.61 7.48 2.16
C GLU A 148 -16.90 6.71 1.87
N MET A 149 -18.02 7.20 2.41
CA MET A 149 -19.33 6.56 2.28
C MET A 149 -19.93 6.77 0.89
N GLU A 150 -20.61 5.76 0.34
CA GLU A 150 -21.37 5.89 -0.92
C GLU A 150 -22.57 6.84 -0.76
N ASP A 151 -23.04 7.46 -1.85
CA ASP A 151 -24.12 8.49 -1.82
C ASP A 151 -25.44 8.01 -1.19
N GLY A 152 -25.69 6.70 -1.15
CA GLY A 152 -26.89 6.10 -0.54
C GLY A 152 -26.76 5.74 0.95
N GLU A 153 -25.55 5.80 1.53
CA GLU A 153 -25.35 5.44 2.93
C GLU A 153 -25.76 6.56 3.89
N SER A 154 -26.40 6.19 5.00
CA SER A 154 -26.80 7.12 6.06
C SER A 154 -25.68 7.38 7.06
N THR A 155 -25.29 8.64 7.20
CA THR A 155 -24.26 9.10 8.16
C THR A 155 -24.68 8.90 9.62
N SER A 156 -25.99 8.83 9.92
CA SER A 156 -26.52 8.68 11.29
C SER A 156 -26.26 7.31 11.93
N THR A 157 -25.64 6.38 11.20
CA THR A 157 -25.36 5.01 11.68
C THR A 157 -23.90 4.79 12.08
N ARG A 158 -23.03 5.78 11.85
CA ARG A 158 -21.57 5.68 12.01
C ARG A 158 -20.99 6.92 12.70
N GLY A 159 -19.76 6.81 13.19
CA GLY A 159 -18.95 7.97 13.55
C GLY A 159 -18.41 8.65 12.29
N ILE A 160 -18.61 9.95 12.17
CA ILE A 160 -18.17 10.75 11.01
C ILE A 160 -16.99 11.63 11.43
N VAL A 161 -15.96 11.66 10.59
CA VAL A 161 -14.73 12.41 10.83
C VAL A 161 -14.54 13.55 9.83
N GLU A 162 -14.00 14.66 10.31
CA GLU A 162 -13.47 15.74 9.48
C GLU A 162 -11.94 15.66 9.56
N VAL A 163 -11.27 15.47 8.42
CA VAL A 163 -9.83 15.21 8.36
C VAL A 163 -9.14 16.32 7.59
N CYS A 164 -8.11 16.91 8.18
CA CYS A 164 -7.27 17.89 7.51
C CYS A 164 -6.48 17.21 6.38
N PRO A 165 -6.63 17.63 5.11
CA PRO A 165 -6.01 16.96 3.96
C PRO A 165 -4.48 17.01 3.97
N ASP A 166 -3.90 18.04 4.59
CA ASP A 166 -2.44 18.24 4.61
C ASP A 166 -1.75 17.49 5.75
N THR A 167 -2.35 17.52 6.94
CA THR A 167 -1.74 16.96 8.16
C THR A 167 -2.21 15.54 8.46
N HIS A 168 -3.36 15.14 7.88
CA HIS A 168 -4.14 13.97 8.23
C HIS A 168 -4.70 13.99 9.66
N ARG A 169 -4.63 15.12 10.37
CA ARG A 169 -5.23 15.24 11.70
C ARG A 169 -6.76 15.28 11.60
N ILE A 170 -7.43 14.52 12.44
CA ILE A 170 -8.88 14.60 12.62
C ILE A 170 -9.18 15.85 13.43
N THR A 171 -9.91 16.80 12.82
CA THR A 171 -10.26 18.08 13.44
C THR A 171 -11.54 17.99 14.25
N ARG A 172 -12.43 17.08 13.85
CA ARG A 172 -13.72 16.83 14.52
C ARG A 172 -14.16 15.39 14.27
N PHE A 173 -14.73 14.79 15.29
CA PHE A 173 -15.42 13.49 15.21
C PHE A 173 -16.84 13.67 15.73
N VAL A 174 -17.84 13.12 15.05
CA VAL A 174 -19.24 13.18 15.51
C VAL A 174 -19.82 11.76 15.46
N GLU A 175 -20.21 11.22 16.61
CA GLU A 175 -20.79 9.88 16.68
C GLU A 175 -22.27 9.91 16.31
N LYS A 176 -22.64 9.21 15.23
CA LYS A 176 -24.01 9.09 14.73
C LYS A 176 -24.70 10.46 14.57
N PRO A 177 -24.15 11.34 13.72
CA PRO A 177 -24.63 12.71 13.58
C PRO A 177 -26.09 12.76 13.16
N ARG A 178 -26.77 13.83 13.60
CA ARG A 178 -28.08 14.19 13.04
C ARG A 178 -27.92 14.75 11.63
N GLN A 179 -28.99 14.73 10.85
CA GLN A 179 -28.99 15.27 9.50
C GLN A 179 -28.56 16.75 9.52
N GLY A 180 -27.51 17.09 8.76
CA GLY A 180 -26.98 18.46 8.66
C GLY A 180 -25.95 18.85 9.73
N GLU A 181 -25.61 18.00 10.69
CA GLU A 181 -24.63 18.31 11.75
C GLU A 181 -23.18 18.39 11.24
N THR A 182 -22.88 17.69 10.15
CA THR A 182 -21.62 17.76 9.41
C THR A 182 -21.88 17.56 7.92
N ALA A 183 -21.04 18.18 7.09
CA ALA A 183 -21.01 17.98 5.64
C ALA A 183 -20.09 16.83 5.22
N SER A 184 -19.28 16.29 6.15
CA SER A 184 -18.37 15.19 5.85
C SER A 184 -19.12 13.88 5.61
N ARG A 185 -18.62 13.08 4.65
CA ARG A 185 -19.05 11.69 4.39
C ARG A 185 -17.94 10.67 4.69
N MET A 186 -16.95 11.07 5.50
CA MET A 186 -15.86 10.20 5.91
C MET A 186 -16.28 9.45 7.17
N ALA A 187 -16.59 8.16 7.04
CA ALA A 187 -16.99 7.31 8.16
C ALA A 187 -15.79 6.64 8.82
N SER A 188 -15.72 6.71 10.15
CA SER A 188 -14.78 5.96 10.95
C SER A 188 -15.34 4.59 11.30
N VAL A 189 -14.46 3.61 11.31
CA VAL A 189 -14.72 2.25 11.79
C VAL A 189 -14.01 2.03 13.11
N VAL A 190 -14.45 1.02 13.87
CA VAL A 190 -13.72 0.59 15.07
C VAL A 190 -12.46 -0.15 14.64
N PHE A 191 -11.46 0.66 14.31
CA PHE A 191 -10.12 0.26 13.99
C PHE A 191 -9.22 1.45 14.39
N TYR A 192 -8.77 1.40 15.64
CA TYR A 192 -8.02 2.47 16.29
C TYR A 192 -6.65 1.96 16.73
N CYS A 193 -5.62 2.79 16.67
CA CYS A 193 -4.38 2.57 17.41
C CYS A 193 -4.29 3.62 18.50
N LEU A 194 -4.11 3.16 19.74
CA LEU A 194 -4.08 3.97 20.95
C LEU A 194 -2.72 3.82 21.63
N GLN A 195 -2.05 4.92 21.94
CA GLN A 195 -0.82 4.94 22.70
C GLN A 195 -1.09 4.57 24.16
N LYS A 196 -0.10 3.97 24.81
CA LYS A 196 -0.21 3.58 26.23
C LYS A 196 -0.65 4.71 27.16
N GLY A 197 -0.23 5.95 26.87
CA GLY A 197 -0.60 7.13 27.68
C GLY A 197 -2.08 7.48 27.57
N THR A 198 -2.68 7.27 26.40
CA THR A 198 -4.10 7.56 26.15
C THR A 198 -5.03 6.57 26.83
N LEU A 199 -4.56 5.35 27.13
CA LEU A 199 -5.34 4.36 27.89
C LEU A 199 -5.72 4.86 29.29
N GLN A 200 -4.94 5.77 29.87
CA GLN A 200 -5.24 6.39 31.17
C GLN A 200 -6.50 7.26 31.14
N THR A 201 -6.97 7.66 29.95
CA THR A 201 -8.18 8.49 29.81
C THR A 201 -9.48 7.68 29.85
N LEU A 202 -9.41 6.35 29.79
CA LEU A 202 -10.58 5.46 29.83
C LEU A 202 -11.38 5.66 31.13
N ASP A 203 -10.71 5.71 32.29
CA ASP A 203 -11.36 5.90 33.59
C ASP A 203 -12.06 7.27 33.69
N SER A 204 -11.39 8.31 33.20
CA SER A 204 -11.96 9.67 33.18
C SER A 204 -13.19 9.73 32.27
N PHE A 205 -13.17 9.05 31.14
CA PHE A 205 -14.32 8.96 30.25
C PHE A 205 -15.47 8.18 30.90
N LEU A 206 -15.20 7.00 31.44
CA LEU A 206 -16.22 6.16 32.09
C LEU A 206 -16.88 6.86 33.28
N SER A 207 -16.12 7.64 34.04
CA SER A 207 -16.64 8.46 35.14
C SER A 207 -17.53 9.60 34.66
N SER A 208 -17.25 10.16 33.48
CA SER A 208 -18.03 11.26 32.89
C SER A 208 -19.29 10.78 32.16
N PHE A 209 -19.32 9.51 31.74
CA PHE A 209 -20.42 8.89 31.01
C PHE A 209 -20.90 7.63 31.74
N PRO A 210 -21.65 7.79 32.86
CA PRO A 210 -22.11 6.67 33.67
C PRO A 210 -23.13 5.80 32.94
N ASP A 211 -23.90 6.34 31.99
CA ASP A 211 -24.90 5.58 31.25
C ASP A 211 -24.25 4.67 30.19
N THR A 212 -24.60 3.39 30.23
CA THR A 212 -24.06 2.35 29.34
C THR A 212 -24.22 2.68 27.85
N GLU A 213 -25.28 3.39 27.46
CA GLU A 213 -25.52 3.78 26.06
C GLU A 213 -24.47 4.75 25.51
N HIS A 214 -23.85 5.55 26.38
CA HIS A 214 -22.81 6.50 26.01
C HIS A 214 -21.41 5.88 26.02
N ARG A 215 -21.24 4.70 26.62
CA ARG A 215 -19.96 4.00 26.71
C ARG A 215 -19.54 3.32 25.41
N VAL A 216 -19.93 3.82 24.24
CA VAL A 216 -19.53 3.27 22.93
C VAL A 216 -18.20 3.86 22.47
N LEU A 217 -17.40 3.11 21.71
CA LEU A 217 -16.07 3.56 21.28
C LEU A 217 -16.11 4.81 20.40
N GLY A 218 -17.16 4.98 19.59
CA GLY A 218 -17.32 6.20 18.79
C GLY A 218 -17.52 7.46 19.63
N ARG A 219 -18.31 7.38 20.72
CA ARG A 219 -18.43 8.48 21.70
C ARG A 219 -17.13 8.75 22.45
N TYR A 220 -16.35 7.72 22.74
CA TYR A 220 -15.02 7.90 23.31
C TYR A 220 -14.09 8.64 22.35
N MET A 221 -14.04 8.25 21.07
CA MET A 221 -13.25 8.97 20.06
C MET A 221 -13.70 10.42 19.88
N GLU A 222 -15.02 10.67 19.88
CA GLU A 222 -15.61 12.00 19.88
C GLU A 222 -15.13 12.84 21.06
N TRP A 223 -15.23 12.32 22.29
CA TRP A 223 -14.75 13.01 23.49
C TRP A 223 -13.24 13.22 23.45
N LEU A 224 -12.47 12.20 23.05
CA LEU A 224 -11.01 12.21 22.99
C LEU A 224 -10.49 13.31 22.06
N ILE A 225 -11.13 13.47 20.89
CA ILE A 225 -10.76 14.46 19.87
C ILE A 225 -11.29 15.85 20.20
N ASN A 226 -12.60 15.95 20.51
CA ASN A 226 -13.28 17.24 20.61
C ASN A 226 -13.09 17.90 21.98
N VAL A 227 -13.02 17.11 23.06
CA VAL A 227 -12.99 17.57 24.45
C VAL A 227 -11.60 17.43 25.05
N ALA A 228 -11.03 16.21 25.07
CA ALA A 228 -9.70 15.97 25.64
C ALA A 228 -8.56 16.50 24.74
N ARG A 229 -8.87 16.89 23.49
CA ARG A 229 -7.94 17.49 22.50
C ARG A 229 -6.71 16.63 22.21
N VAL A 230 -6.82 15.31 22.38
CA VAL A 230 -5.75 14.38 22.02
C VAL A 230 -5.56 14.38 20.50
N PRO A 231 -4.33 14.49 19.98
CA PRO A 231 -4.08 14.42 18.55
C PRO A 231 -4.43 13.02 18.02
N VAL A 232 -5.44 12.95 17.15
CA VAL A 232 -5.79 11.73 16.41
C VAL A 232 -5.61 12.00 14.92
N PHE A 233 -4.94 11.09 14.23
CA PHE A 233 -4.71 11.12 12.80
C PHE A 233 -5.61 10.10 12.10
N GLY A 234 -6.04 10.44 10.88
CA GLY A 234 -6.85 9.58 10.02
C GLY A 234 -5.98 8.85 9.00
N MET A 235 -6.26 7.56 8.78
CA MET A 235 -5.76 6.82 7.60
C MET A 235 -6.95 6.35 6.77
N LYS A 236 -6.98 6.75 5.48
CA LYS A 236 -8.07 6.45 4.56
C LYS A 236 -7.90 5.05 3.98
N LEU A 237 -8.97 4.28 3.99
CA LEU A 237 -9.07 3.03 3.24
C LEU A 237 -9.46 3.30 1.78
N PRO A 238 -8.87 2.59 0.81
CA PRO A 238 -9.28 2.66 -0.59
C PRO A 238 -10.75 2.31 -0.80
N THR A 239 -11.33 2.89 -1.84
CA THR A 239 -12.65 2.53 -2.37
C THR A 239 -12.66 1.05 -2.76
N GLY A 240 -13.52 0.26 -2.11
CA GLY A 240 -13.59 -1.21 -2.21
C GLY A 240 -13.38 -1.96 -0.89
N PHE A 241 -12.87 -1.29 0.15
CA PHE A 241 -12.90 -1.81 1.52
C PHE A 241 -14.28 -1.59 2.14
N GLN A 242 -15.18 -2.57 1.97
CA GLN A 242 -16.47 -2.55 2.68
C GLN A 242 -16.30 -3.03 4.11
N LEU A 243 -15.89 -2.13 5.00
CA LEU A 243 -15.89 -2.38 6.45
C LEU A 243 -17.28 -2.07 7.01
N ILE A 244 -18.15 -3.07 7.00
CA ILE A 244 -19.53 -2.90 7.44
C ILE A 244 -19.60 -3.09 8.96
N GLY A 245 -19.59 -1.96 9.70
CA GLY A 245 -19.63 -1.93 11.17
C GLY A 245 -21.01 -2.20 11.81
N GLN A 246 -22.08 -2.32 11.01
CA GLN A 246 -23.36 -2.88 11.45
C GLN A 246 -23.91 -3.72 10.31
N VAL A 247 -23.67 -5.03 10.37
CA VAL A 247 -24.17 -5.97 9.37
C VAL A 247 -25.63 -6.27 9.68
N GLY A 248 -26.55 -5.77 8.86
CA GLY A 248 -27.92 -6.30 8.73
C GLY A 248 -27.96 -7.49 7.78
N LEU A 249 -29.11 -8.16 7.63
CA LEU A 249 -29.22 -9.35 6.77
C LEU A 249 -28.87 -9.04 5.31
N ALA A 250 -29.28 -7.86 4.83
CA ALA A 250 -28.94 -7.35 3.52
C ALA A 250 -27.42 -7.17 3.33
N ASP A 251 -26.70 -6.73 4.36
CA ASP A 251 -25.26 -6.53 4.28
C ASP A 251 -24.51 -7.86 4.34
N TYR A 252 -24.98 -8.79 5.17
CA TYR A 252 -24.43 -10.13 5.27
C TYR A 252 -24.58 -10.90 3.95
N THR A 253 -25.75 -10.81 3.31
CA THR A 253 -26.01 -11.43 2.00
C THR A 253 -25.25 -10.77 0.86
N LYS A 254 -25.12 -9.44 0.85
CA LYS A 254 -24.20 -8.72 -0.05
C LYS A 254 -22.76 -9.19 0.11
N TRP A 255 -22.30 -9.37 1.35
CA TRP A 255 -20.97 -9.86 1.63
C TRP A 255 -20.77 -11.31 1.13
N LEU A 256 -21.72 -12.22 1.42
CA LEU A 256 -21.67 -13.59 0.93
C LEU A 256 -21.64 -13.67 -0.61
N SER A 257 -22.46 -12.85 -1.30
CA SER A 257 -22.47 -12.81 -2.77
C SER A 257 -21.17 -12.24 -3.35
N HIS A 258 -20.62 -11.18 -2.76
CA HIS A 258 -19.33 -10.60 -3.14
C HIS A 258 -18.16 -11.59 -2.97
N TYR A 259 -18.12 -12.35 -1.86
CA TYR A 259 -17.07 -13.36 -1.66
C TYR A 259 -17.26 -14.61 -2.53
N SER A 260 -18.50 -14.97 -2.84
CA SER A 260 -18.80 -16.11 -3.72
C SER A 260 -18.35 -15.81 -5.14
N THR A 261 -18.55 -14.58 -5.61
CA THR A 261 -18.06 -14.12 -6.92
C THR A 261 -16.54 -14.03 -6.98
N MET A 262 -15.86 -13.66 -5.88
CA MET A 262 -14.39 -13.70 -5.77
C MET A 262 -13.78 -15.12 -5.81
N LYS A 263 -14.55 -16.18 -5.53
CA LYS A 263 -14.09 -17.58 -5.67
C LYS A 263 -14.23 -18.15 -7.09
N SER A 264 -15.03 -17.53 -7.96
CA SER A 264 -14.94 -17.82 -9.40
C SER A 264 -13.61 -17.27 -9.90
N GLU A 265 -12.84 -18.06 -10.66
CA GLU A 265 -11.48 -17.72 -11.09
C GLU A 265 -11.36 -16.24 -11.45
N PRO A 266 -10.33 -15.51 -10.95
CA PRO A 266 -10.20 -14.11 -11.24
C PRO A 266 -10.11 -13.98 -12.75
N ARG A 267 -11.14 -13.38 -13.38
CA ARG A 267 -10.95 -12.77 -14.69
C ARG A 267 -9.77 -11.85 -14.50
N VAL A 268 -8.60 -12.24 -15.02
CA VAL A 268 -7.35 -11.49 -14.85
C VAL A 268 -7.59 -10.12 -15.45
N LYS A 269 -7.96 -9.16 -14.60
CA LYS A 269 -8.26 -7.80 -15.01
C LYS A 269 -6.91 -7.17 -15.31
N SER A 270 -6.52 -7.22 -16.58
CA SER A 270 -5.31 -6.56 -17.04
C SER A 270 -5.61 -5.08 -17.21
N ILE A 271 -4.79 -4.25 -16.59
CA ILE A 271 -4.86 -2.80 -16.67
C ILE A 271 -3.69 -2.34 -17.49
N THR A 272 -3.98 -1.79 -18.66
CA THR A 272 -2.98 -1.22 -19.55
C THR A 272 -3.13 0.30 -19.58
N CYS A 273 -2.06 1.01 -19.23
CA CYS A 273 -2.01 2.47 -19.31
C CYS A 273 -0.89 2.90 -20.26
N ARG A 274 -1.18 3.95 -21.03
CA ARG A 274 -0.24 4.56 -21.98
C ARG A 274 0.16 5.97 -21.54
N ALA A 275 1.43 6.29 -21.73
CA ALA A 275 1.96 7.64 -21.63
C ALA A 275 2.74 7.95 -22.92
N TYR A 276 2.58 9.16 -23.42
CA TYR A 276 3.23 9.60 -24.66
C TYR A 276 4.58 10.25 -24.35
N ALA A 277 5.49 10.15 -25.32
CA ALA A 277 6.74 10.88 -25.31
C ALA A 277 6.47 12.38 -25.22
N ARG A 278 7.43 13.10 -24.66
CA ARG A 278 7.38 14.55 -24.54
C ARG A 278 8.65 15.16 -25.09
N ILE A 279 8.49 16.24 -25.84
CA ILE A 279 9.59 17.11 -26.26
C ILE A 279 9.56 18.37 -25.42
N GLY A 280 10.70 18.73 -24.84
CA GLY A 280 10.90 20.05 -24.25
C GLY A 280 11.05 21.09 -25.36
N ILE A 281 10.18 22.09 -25.38
CA ILE A 281 10.29 23.27 -26.25
C ILE A 281 11.18 24.31 -25.55
N MET A 282 10.96 24.53 -24.25
CA MET A 282 11.73 25.47 -23.44
C MET A 282 11.82 24.98 -21.99
N GLY A 283 13.04 24.97 -21.45
CA GLY A 283 13.34 24.43 -20.12
C GLY A 283 13.40 22.90 -20.12
N ASN A 284 14.32 22.35 -19.32
CA ASN A 284 14.41 20.93 -19.02
C ASN A 284 13.98 20.73 -17.56
N PRO A 285 13.13 19.76 -17.20
CA PRO A 285 12.69 19.60 -15.81
C PRO A 285 13.83 19.39 -14.81
N SER A 286 15.01 19.04 -15.32
CA SER A 286 16.22 18.63 -14.58
C SER A 286 17.32 19.70 -14.53
N ASP A 287 17.14 20.87 -15.15
CA ASP A 287 18.20 21.87 -15.39
C ASP A 287 18.21 23.07 -14.42
N GLY A 288 17.46 23.00 -13.31
CA GLY A 288 17.43 24.07 -12.30
C GLY A 288 16.29 25.10 -12.46
N TYR A 289 15.40 24.97 -13.45
CA TYR A 289 14.20 25.83 -13.54
C TYR A 289 13.02 25.38 -12.63
N TYR A 290 13.26 24.58 -11.60
CA TYR A 290 12.24 24.08 -10.66
C TYR A 290 11.02 23.43 -11.34
N GLY A 291 11.23 22.75 -12.48
CA GLY A 291 10.16 22.09 -13.24
C GLY A 291 9.33 23.01 -14.15
N LYS A 292 9.66 24.32 -14.24
CA LYS A 292 9.03 25.22 -15.21
C LYS A 292 9.54 24.89 -16.62
N THR A 293 8.73 24.16 -17.38
CA THR A 293 9.04 23.78 -18.76
C THR A 293 7.83 23.96 -19.65
N ILE A 294 8.06 24.44 -20.87
CA ILE A 294 7.11 24.30 -21.97
C ILE A 294 7.46 23.01 -22.69
N SER A 295 6.55 22.04 -22.68
CA SER A 295 6.72 20.76 -23.37
C SER A 295 5.47 20.41 -24.18
N MET A 296 5.66 19.65 -25.25
CA MET A 296 4.56 19.08 -26.02
C MET A 296 4.64 17.56 -26.00
N SER A 297 3.48 16.90 -25.95
CA SER A 297 3.39 15.44 -26.11
C SER A 297 3.37 15.06 -27.59
N ILE A 298 4.07 13.99 -27.96
CA ILE A 298 4.04 13.43 -29.32
C ILE A 298 3.40 12.06 -29.28
N ALA A 299 2.20 11.94 -29.85
CA ALA A 299 1.38 10.73 -29.79
C ALA A 299 2.03 9.51 -30.49
N ASN A 300 2.89 9.76 -31.48
CA ASN A 300 3.54 8.72 -32.30
C ASN A 300 4.49 7.85 -31.47
N PHE A 301 5.04 8.41 -30.39
CA PHE A 301 5.99 7.76 -29.50
C PHE A 301 5.35 7.60 -28.12
N TRP A 302 5.40 6.40 -27.56
CA TRP A 302 4.69 6.05 -26.35
C TRP A 302 5.41 4.97 -25.54
N ALA A 303 5.14 4.97 -24.24
CA ALA A 303 5.41 3.88 -23.33
C ALA A 303 4.07 3.35 -22.79
N GLU A 304 3.92 2.04 -22.80
CA GLU A 304 2.74 1.34 -22.32
C GLU A 304 3.15 0.38 -21.23
N VAL A 305 2.39 0.35 -20.15
CA VAL A 305 2.59 -0.55 -19.03
C VAL A 305 1.32 -1.35 -18.85
N THR A 306 1.48 -2.65 -18.62
CA THR A 306 0.37 -3.55 -18.31
C THR A 306 0.62 -4.16 -16.94
N ILE A 307 -0.34 -4.01 -16.05
CA ILE A 307 -0.41 -4.69 -14.75
C ILE A 307 -1.51 -5.73 -14.83
N SER A 308 -1.21 -6.96 -14.41
CA SER A 308 -2.18 -8.03 -14.25
C SER A 308 -2.03 -8.66 -12.87
N GLN A 309 -3.15 -8.86 -12.16
CA GLN A 309 -3.13 -9.56 -10.88
C GLN A 309 -2.49 -10.94 -11.03
N SER A 310 -1.63 -11.31 -10.09
CA SER A 310 -0.90 -12.58 -10.12
C SER A 310 -0.62 -13.07 -8.70
N LYS A 311 -0.20 -14.33 -8.56
CA LYS A 311 0.10 -14.92 -7.23
C LYS A 311 1.31 -14.28 -6.55
N SER A 312 2.28 -13.82 -7.33
CA SER A 312 3.56 -13.24 -6.87
C SER A 312 3.82 -11.91 -7.54
N LEU A 313 4.41 -10.95 -6.82
CA LEU A 313 4.84 -9.68 -7.40
C LEU A 313 6.00 -9.94 -8.38
N VAL A 314 5.78 -9.70 -9.68
CA VAL A 314 6.77 -9.96 -10.74
C VAL A 314 6.95 -8.72 -11.61
N LEU A 315 8.18 -8.22 -11.69
CA LEU A 315 8.57 -7.21 -12.67
C LEU A 315 9.18 -7.94 -13.87
N VAL A 316 8.51 -7.93 -15.02
CA VAL A 316 8.96 -8.66 -16.22
C VAL A 316 10.00 -7.81 -16.96
N PRO A 317 11.25 -8.31 -17.15
CA PRO A 317 12.24 -7.61 -17.96
C PRO A 317 11.78 -7.55 -19.41
N HIS A 318 11.99 -6.41 -20.07
CA HIS A 318 11.67 -6.29 -21.49
C HIS A 318 12.74 -7.03 -22.31
N PRO A 319 12.37 -7.94 -23.24
CA PRO A 319 13.35 -8.77 -23.97
C PRO A 319 14.47 -7.98 -24.64
N LEU A 320 14.13 -6.87 -25.28
CA LEU A 320 15.10 -6.00 -25.96
C LEU A 320 15.73 -4.92 -25.07
N ASN A 321 15.03 -4.44 -24.05
CA ASN A 321 15.43 -3.24 -23.30
C ASN A 321 16.05 -3.55 -21.93
N ASP A 322 15.84 -4.77 -21.44
CA ASP A 322 16.44 -5.35 -20.24
C ASP A 322 16.96 -6.77 -20.56
N PRO A 323 17.87 -6.94 -21.55
CA PRO A 323 18.36 -8.26 -21.91
C PRO A 323 19.10 -8.91 -20.75
N THR A 324 18.76 -10.17 -20.47
CA THR A 324 19.39 -11.00 -19.43
C THR A 324 20.10 -12.22 -20.03
N GLU A 325 19.97 -12.41 -21.34
CA GLU A 325 20.58 -13.48 -22.11
C GLU A 325 21.25 -12.86 -23.34
N PHE A 326 22.47 -13.30 -23.64
CA PHE A 326 23.31 -12.78 -24.71
C PHE A 326 23.95 -13.95 -25.44
N GLY A 327 24.16 -13.83 -26.76
CA GLY A 327 24.78 -14.89 -27.55
C GLY A 327 26.22 -15.18 -27.17
N SER A 328 26.95 -14.19 -26.67
CA SER A 328 28.34 -14.30 -26.22
C SER A 328 28.74 -13.16 -25.27
N LEU A 329 29.89 -13.29 -24.62
CA LEU A 329 30.49 -12.21 -23.83
C LEU A 329 30.83 -10.98 -24.70
N LEU A 330 31.16 -11.19 -25.97
CA LEU A 330 31.44 -10.11 -26.92
C LEU A 330 30.16 -9.30 -27.21
N ASP A 331 29.03 -9.97 -27.39
CA ASP A 331 27.73 -9.31 -27.60
C ASP A 331 27.32 -8.50 -26.37
N LEU A 332 27.46 -9.08 -25.17
CA LEU A 332 27.23 -8.37 -23.92
C LEU A 332 28.12 -7.13 -23.80
N HIS A 333 29.42 -7.24 -24.11
CA HIS A 333 30.35 -6.10 -24.08
C HIS A 333 29.91 -4.99 -25.03
N TYR A 334 29.57 -5.32 -26.28
CA TYR A 334 29.21 -4.33 -27.28
C TYR A 334 27.88 -3.64 -26.96
N ILE A 335 26.84 -4.40 -26.60
CA ILE A 335 25.53 -3.87 -26.24
C ILE A 335 25.64 -2.98 -25.00
N SER A 336 26.32 -3.46 -23.95
CA SER A 336 26.48 -2.69 -22.69
C SER A 336 27.25 -1.40 -22.90
N ARG A 337 28.23 -1.38 -23.82
CA ARG A 337 29.00 -0.16 -24.14
C ARG A 337 28.17 0.89 -24.86
N LYS A 338 27.25 0.46 -25.74
CA LYS A 338 26.41 1.36 -26.55
C LYS A 338 25.17 1.81 -25.79
N GLU A 339 24.48 0.88 -25.13
CA GLU A 339 23.16 1.12 -24.54
C GLU A 339 23.19 1.32 -23.03
N GLY A 340 24.34 1.04 -22.41
CA GLY A 340 24.52 1.04 -20.96
C GLY A 340 24.00 -0.24 -20.31
N TYR A 341 24.00 -0.25 -18.99
CA TYR A 341 23.57 -1.39 -18.17
C TYR A 341 22.11 -1.31 -17.72
N LEU A 342 21.45 -0.18 -17.99
CA LEU A 342 20.17 0.17 -17.37
C LEU A 342 19.04 0.14 -18.40
N GLY A 343 17.94 -0.51 -18.02
CA GLY A 343 16.70 -0.50 -18.78
C GLY A 343 15.50 -0.08 -17.94
N GLY A 344 14.30 -0.32 -18.47
CA GLY A 344 13.05 0.09 -17.83
C GLY A 344 12.71 -0.70 -16.56
N LEU A 345 13.31 -1.88 -16.34
CA LEU A 345 13.04 -2.69 -15.15
C LEU A 345 13.31 -1.92 -13.85
N ARG A 346 14.43 -1.18 -13.79
CA ARG A 346 14.77 -0.35 -12.62
C ARG A 346 13.79 0.80 -12.43
N LEU A 347 13.24 1.35 -13.52
CA LEU A 347 12.22 2.40 -13.45
C LEU A 347 10.91 1.85 -12.87
N LEU A 348 10.49 0.64 -13.29
CA LEU A 348 9.33 -0.03 -12.69
C LEU A 348 9.54 -0.24 -11.18
N GLN A 349 10.69 -0.79 -10.79
CA GLN A 349 11.02 -1.04 -9.39
C GLN A 349 11.04 0.25 -8.55
N ALA A 350 11.72 1.30 -9.05
CA ALA A 350 11.79 2.59 -8.36
C ALA A 350 10.41 3.25 -8.24
N THR A 351 9.58 3.16 -9.29
CA THR A 351 8.21 3.69 -9.28
C THR A 351 7.35 2.96 -8.25
N CYS A 352 7.39 1.62 -8.21
CA CYS A 352 6.64 0.84 -7.22
C CYS A 352 7.07 1.18 -5.78
N LYS A 353 8.38 1.28 -5.52
CA LYS A 353 8.92 1.70 -4.22
C LYS A 353 8.41 3.07 -3.81
N LYS A 354 8.54 4.06 -4.71
CA LYS A 354 8.13 5.44 -4.44
C LYS A 354 6.61 5.59 -4.29
N PHE A 355 5.84 4.81 -5.04
CA PHE A 355 4.39 4.75 -4.89
C PHE A 355 3.97 4.21 -3.51
N TYR A 356 4.59 3.11 -3.07
CA TYR A 356 4.32 2.55 -1.73
C TYR A 356 4.72 3.52 -0.61
N GLU A 357 5.90 4.14 -0.71
CA GLU A 357 6.35 5.19 0.22
C GLU A 357 5.34 6.35 0.27
N PHE A 358 4.94 6.88 -0.88
CA PHE A 358 3.97 7.96 -0.96
C PHE A 358 2.63 7.60 -0.31
N CYS A 359 2.08 6.42 -0.60
CA CYS A 359 0.82 5.97 -0.01
C CYS A 359 0.95 5.80 1.51
N SER A 360 2.07 5.23 1.98
CA SER A 360 2.40 5.12 3.39
C SER A 360 2.47 6.49 4.08
N ASP A 361 3.14 7.46 3.48
CA ASP A 361 3.36 8.78 4.09
C ASP A 361 2.07 9.63 4.09
N LYS A 362 1.22 9.42 3.08
CA LYS A 362 -0.10 10.08 2.94
C LYS A 362 -1.25 9.34 3.63
N GLY A 363 -0.97 8.29 4.41
CA GLY A 363 -2.01 7.55 5.13
C GLY A 363 -3.05 6.92 4.20
N ILE A 364 -2.62 6.42 3.03
CA ILE A 364 -3.45 5.70 2.07
C ILE A 364 -3.12 4.21 2.23
N ALA A 365 -4.06 3.42 2.75
CA ALA A 365 -3.86 1.98 2.88
C ALA A 365 -3.79 1.32 1.49
N LEU A 366 -2.92 0.34 1.29
CA LEU A 366 -2.85 -0.45 0.05
C LEU A 366 -3.23 -1.91 0.35
N SER A 367 -4.00 -2.52 -0.55
CA SER A 367 -4.23 -3.96 -0.54
C SER A 367 -2.93 -4.72 -0.83
N LYS A 368 -2.65 -5.82 -0.14
CA LYS A 368 -1.51 -6.75 -0.35
C LYS A 368 -1.73 -7.69 -1.55
N GLN A 369 -2.26 -7.12 -2.63
CA GLN A 369 -2.44 -7.82 -3.89
C GLN A 369 -1.12 -7.86 -4.65
N ASN A 370 -0.74 -9.05 -5.09
CA ASN A 370 0.41 -9.24 -5.97
C ASN A 370 0.02 -9.02 -7.43
N PHE A 371 0.99 -8.60 -8.22
CA PHE A 371 0.79 -8.35 -9.64
C PHE A 371 2.04 -8.62 -10.47
N THR A 372 1.81 -8.94 -11.73
CA THR A 372 2.83 -8.98 -12.77
C THR A 372 2.75 -7.68 -13.56
N VAL A 373 3.86 -6.96 -13.66
CA VAL A 373 3.95 -5.73 -14.45
C VAL A 373 4.98 -5.90 -15.56
N LYS A 374 4.61 -5.47 -16.76
CA LYS A 374 5.48 -5.41 -17.93
C LYS A 374 5.30 -4.08 -18.63
N TYR A 375 6.31 -3.67 -19.39
CA TYR A 375 6.23 -2.46 -20.20
C TYR A 375 6.60 -2.76 -21.65
N ASN A 376 6.15 -1.91 -22.56
CA ASN A 376 6.58 -1.84 -23.95
C ASN A 376 6.75 -0.36 -24.33
N VAL A 377 7.68 -0.06 -25.23
CA VAL A 377 8.01 1.32 -25.59
C VAL A 377 8.54 1.37 -27.02
N ASN A 378 8.04 2.32 -27.81
CA ASN A 378 8.60 2.64 -29.13
C ASN A 378 9.36 3.97 -29.14
N ILE A 379 9.54 4.62 -27.98
CA ILE A 379 10.31 5.84 -27.82
C ILE A 379 11.80 5.52 -28.03
N PRO A 380 12.46 6.12 -29.03
CA PRO A 380 13.88 5.89 -29.26
C PRO A 380 14.71 6.31 -28.04
N ARG A 381 15.78 5.55 -27.75
CA ARG A 381 16.71 5.88 -26.67
C ARG A 381 17.57 7.09 -27.05
N GLN A 382 17.98 7.87 -26.04
CA GLN A 382 18.98 8.94 -26.15
C GLN A 382 18.66 10.10 -27.13
N VAL A 383 17.39 10.29 -27.50
CA VAL A 383 16.94 11.38 -28.41
C VAL A 383 16.18 12.51 -27.72
N GLY A 384 16.25 12.60 -26.38
CA GLY A 384 15.60 13.70 -25.64
C GLY A 384 14.06 13.64 -25.56
N LEU A 385 13.43 12.51 -25.93
CA LEU A 385 11.97 12.35 -25.98
C LEU A 385 11.32 11.92 -24.65
N ALA A 386 12.03 12.10 -23.54
CA ALA A 386 11.56 11.82 -22.19
C ALA A 386 11.07 10.36 -21.94
N GLY A 387 11.68 9.37 -22.61
CA GLY A 387 11.24 7.96 -22.56
C GLY A 387 11.15 7.36 -21.16
N SER A 388 12.14 7.61 -20.29
CA SER A 388 12.11 7.14 -18.91
C SER A 388 10.91 7.67 -18.14
N SER A 389 10.58 8.96 -18.33
CA SER A 389 9.43 9.57 -17.66
C SER A 389 8.09 9.01 -18.16
N ALA A 390 8.00 8.63 -19.44
CA ALA A 390 6.81 8.00 -19.99
C ALA A 390 6.57 6.62 -19.36
N ILE A 391 7.62 5.81 -19.19
CA ILE A 391 7.53 4.51 -18.50
C ILE A 391 7.06 4.70 -17.05
N VAL A 392 7.66 5.65 -16.32
CA VAL A 392 7.28 5.98 -14.93
C VAL A 392 5.81 6.43 -14.85
N SER A 393 5.38 7.36 -15.72
CA SER A 393 4.01 7.86 -15.73
C SER A 393 2.98 6.78 -16.08
N ALA A 394 3.27 5.92 -17.06
CA ALA A 394 2.39 4.80 -17.40
C ALA A 394 2.29 3.80 -16.24
N THR A 395 3.41 3.51 -15.57
CA THR A 395 3.45 2.64 -14.39
C THR A 395 2.62 3.20 -13.25
N LEU A 396 2.78 4.50 -12.94
CA LEU A 396 2.03 5.16 -11.88
C LEU A 396 0.52 5.12 -12.15
N LYS A 397 0.08 5.40 -13.39
CA LYS A 397 -1.32 5.28 -13.80
C LYS A 397 -1.86 3.87 -13.60
N CYS A 398 -1.10 2.84 -13.99
CA CYS A 398 -1.51 1.45 -13.75
C CYS A 398 -1.63 1.14 -12.26
N LEU A 399 -0.68 1.56 -11.42
CA LEU A 399 -0.73 1.34 -9.97
C LEU A 399 -1.95 2.03 -9.34
N MET A 400 -2.21 3.29 -9.71
CA MET A 400 -3.38 4.03 -9.23
C MET A 400 -4.70 3.31 -9.58
N LYS A 401 -4.84 2.83 -10.83
CA LYS A 401 -6.02 2.05 -11.26
C LYS A 401 -6.09 0.66 -10.62
N PHE A 402 -4.96 -0.01 -10.44
CA PHE A 402 -4.90 -1.34 -9.83
C PHE A 402 -5.31 -1.32 -8.36
N TYR A 403 -4.95 -0.27 -7.62
CA TYR A 403 -5.31 -0.06 -6.22
C TYR A 403 -6.57 0.79 -6.02
N ASN A 404 -7.34 1.07 -7.09
CA ASN A 404 -8.54 1.91 -7.06
C ASN A 404 -8.35 3.28 -6.38
N LEU A 405 -7.21 3.93 -6.60
CA LEU A 405 -6.88 5.25 -6.03
C LEU A 405 -7.33 6.43 -6.92
N THR A 406 -8.05 6.16 -8.00
CA THR A 406 -8.57 7.17 -8.93
C THR A 406 -10.06 6.98 -9.14
N ASP A 407 -10.81 8.06 -8.98
CA ASP A 407 -12.20 8.19 -9.41
C ASP A 407 -12.26 8.38 -10.94
N ASP A 408 -11.72 7.45 -11.71
CA ASP A 408 -11.81 7.54 -13.17
C ASP A 408 -13.19 7.03 -13.62
N VAL A 409 -14.10 8.00 -13.79
CA VAL A 409 -15.24 7.95 -14.72
C VAL A 409 -14.80 7.17 -15.96
N SER A 410 -15.56 6.13 -16.29
CA SER A 410 -15.38 5.32 -17.49
C SER A 410 -15.40 6.19 -18.75
N VAL A 411 -14.24 6.71 -19.16
CA VAL A 411 -14.07 7.26 -20.51
C VAL A 411 -13.77 6.09 -21.42
N THR A 412 -14.82 5.49 -21.93
CA THR A 412 -14.77 4.59 -23.08
C THR A 412 -14.25 5.41 -24.26
N TYR A 413 -12.95 5.31 -24.56
CA TYR A 413 -12.42 5.80 -25.83
C TYR A 413 -12.95 4.90 -26.94
N THR A 414 -14.07 5.28 -27.55
CA THR A 414 -14.41 4.82 -28.90
C THR A 414 -13.43 5.48 -29.87
N ALA A 415 -12.65 4.66 -30.56
CA ALA A 415 -11.79 5.13 -31.64
C ALA A 415 -12.64 5.92 -32.66
N PRO A 416 -12.21 7.10 -33.14
CA PRO A 416 -12.89 7.75 -34.24
C PRO A 416 -12.73 6.87 -35.49
N GLY A 417 -13.84 6.36 -36.00
CA GLY A 417 -13.87 5.68 -37.28
C GLY A 417 -13.42 6.60 -38.44
N PRO A 418 -13.01 6.04 -39.58
CA PRO A 418 -12.44 6.81 -40.68
C PRO A 418 -13.49 7.77 -41.24
N ARG A 419 -13.29 9.08 -41.02
CA ARG A 419 -14.11 10.10 -41.69
C ARG A 419 -13.67 10.23 -43.13
N ARG A 420 -14.58 9.86 -44.04
CA ARG A 420 -14.55 10.20 -45.46
C ARG A 420 -14.34 11.71 -45.62
N ALA A 421 -13.45 12.07 -46.55
CA ALA A 421 -13.26 13.45 -46.97
C ALA A 421 -14.58 14.01 -47.52
N ALA A 422 -15.12 15.02 -46.86
CA ALA A 422 -16.13 15.91 -47.41
C ALA A 422 -15.50 17.30 -47.46
N GLY A 423 -15.27 17.80 -48.67
CA GLY A 423 -14.75 19.14 -48.90
C GLY A 423 -15.75 20.18 -48.40
N SER A 424 -15.21 21.24 -47.81
CA SER A 424 -15.88 22.54 -47.81
C SER A 424 -14.82 23.64 -47.78
N LEU A 425 -14.96 24.54 -48.76
CA LEU A 425 -14.18 25.75 -48.93
C LEU A 425 -14.40 26.69 -47.75
N LEU A 426 -13.34 27.37 -47.30
CA LEU A 426 -13.39 28.71 -46.70
C LEU A 426 -12.03 29.43 -46.94
N PRO A 427 -11.98 30.77 -46.94
CA PRO A 427 -11.30 31.53 -47.99
C PRO A 427 -9.88 31.98 -47.65
N ARG A 428 -9.12 32.19 -48.73
CA ARG A 428 -7.78 32.80 -48.78
C ARG A 428 -7.78 34.20 -48.13
N ARG A 429 -6.86 34.42 -47.18
CA ARG A 429 -6.28 35.75 -46.92
C ARG A 429 -4.82 35.76 -47.37
N LYS A 430 -4.51 36.68 -48.28
CA LYS A 430 -3.17 37.03 -48.77
C LYS A 430 -2.47 37.93 -47.74
N HIS A 431 -1.19 37.66 -47.49
CA HIS A 431 -0.08 38.62 -47.26
C HIS A 431 1.21 37.77 -47.35
N GLN A 432 1.97 37.75 -48.45
CA GLN A 432 2.85 38.79 -49.03
C GLN A 432 4.20 38.93 -48.29
N GLY A 433 5.20 38.19 -48.77
CA GLY A 433 6.51 38.73 -49.15
C GLY A 433 7.71 38.56 -48.20
N TYR A 434 8.84 38.21 -48.84
CA TYR A 434 10.25 38.11 -48.42
C TYR A 434 10.69 36.70 -47.96
N GLY A 435 11.51 35.93 -48.68
CA GLY A 435 12.49 36.26 -49.73
C GLY A 435 13.90 36.16 -49.13
N GLY A 436 14.62 35.07 -49.42
CA GLY A 436 16.02 34.92 -48.99
C GLY A 436 16.47 33.47 -48.99
N GLY A 437 16.93 32.98 -50.14
CA GLY A 437 17.67 31.73 -50.23
C GLY A 437 19.15 31.92 -49.91
N ALA A 438 19.79 30.88 -49.42
CA ALA A 438 21.20 30.55 -49.65
C ALA A 438 21.42 29.10 -49.22
N GLY A 439 21.69 28.21 -50.19
CA GLY A 439 22.35 26.95 -49.90
C GLY A 439 23.86 27.18 -49.81
N TYR A 440 24.61 26.25 -49.20
CA TYR A 440 25.88 25.72 -49.71
C TYR A 440 26.24 24.42 -48.98
N VAL A 441 26.92 23.57 -49.74
CA VAL A 441 27.45 22.22 -49.48
C VAL A 441 28.96 22.34 -49.21
N PHE A 442 29.58 21.49 -48.37
CA PHE A 442 30.78 20.66 -48.69
C PHE A 442 31.38 19.92 -47.46
N HIS A 443 32.38 19.08 -47.76
CA HIS A 443 32.68 17.72 -47.29
C HIS A 443 33.55 17.51 -46.02
N SER A 444 33.39 16.29 -45.49
CA SER A 444 34.40 15.32 -45.01
C SER A 444 35.88 15.58 -45.31
N ILE A 445 36.74 15.40 -44.29
CA ILE A 445 38.12 14.90 -44.45
C ILE A 445 38.41 13.87 -43.33
N MET A 446 38.87 12.70 -43.76
CA MET A 446 39.47 11.61 -42.98
C MET A 446 41.01 11.71 -42.99
N SER A 447 41.66 10.96 -42.08
CA SER A 447 43.10 10.61 -41.98
C SER A 447 44.00 11.64 -41.27
N GLY A 448 44.99 11.29 -40.45
CA GLY A 448 45.57 10.01 -40.03
C GLY A 448 46.67 10.28 -39.00
N ALA A 449 46.99 9.29 -38.17
CA ALA A 449 48.08 9.33 -37.17
C ALA A 449 49.46 9.09 -37.81
N PRO A 450 50.56 9.41 -37.08
CA PRO A 450 51.52 8.36 -36.73
C PRO A 450 52.09 8.43 -35.28
N ARG A 451 52.87 7.40 -34.90
CA ARG A 451 53.29 6.96 -33.55
C ARG A 451 54.66 7.53 -33.05
N LYS A 452 54.77 7.73 -31.71
CA LYS A 452 55.83 7.58 -30.64
C LYS A 452 57.27 7.04 -30.99
N PRO A 453 58.37 7.11 -30.14
CA PRO A 453 58.51 7.29 -28.65
C PRO A 453 59.78 8.14 -28.15
N PRO A 454 60.46 7.93 -26.97
CA PRO A 454 60.76 8.94 -25.91
C PRO A 454 62.28 9.28 -25.73
N PRO A 455 62.80 9.99 -24.67
CA PRO A 455 63.09 9.34 -23.35
C PRO A 455 63.31 10.23 -22.06
N HIS A 456 63.50 9.54 -20.93
CA HIS A 456 64.28 9.80 -19.69
C HIS A 456 63.92 10.84 -18.59
N THR A 457 63.94 10.32 -17.36
CA THR A 457 64.02 10.96 -16.02
C THR A 457 65.41 11.52 -15.71
N PRO A 458 65.54 12.36 -14.66
CA PRO A 458 66.42 11.95 -13.55
C PRO A 458 65.91 12.25 -12.13
N SER A 459 66.56 11.55 -11.21
CA SER A 459 66.47 11.44 -9.74
C SER A 459 67.11 12.59 -8.93
N GLY A 460 66.81 12.64 -7.61
CA GLY A 460 67.66 13.26 -6.56
C GLY A 460 66.87 14.15 -5.57
N VAL A 461 66.52 13.76 -4.33
CA VAL A 461 67.27 13.49 -3.08
C VAL A 461 67.32 14.68 -2.09
N SER A 462 67.19 14.33 -0.80
CA SER A 462 67.44 15.07 0.47
C SER A 462 66.23 15.79 1.11
N GLY A 463 65.95 15.67 2.41
CA GLY A 463 66.57 14.91 3.50
C GLY A 463 66.02 15.32 4.89
N ALA A 464 66.05 14.38 5.84
CA ALA A 464 66.16 14.49 7.31
C ALA A 464 65.08 15.28 8.11
N GLY A 465 64.67 14.94 9.35
CA GLY A 465 65.05 13.92 10.34
C GLY A 465 63.88 13.74 11.35
N ALA A 466 63.63 12.57 11.94
CA ALA A 466 64.33 11.87 13.02
C ALA A 466 63.98 12.34 14.46
N LYS A 467 63.26 11.47 15.21
CA LYS A 467 63.49 10.96 16.60
C LYS A 467 62.15 10.70 17.32
N ILE A 468 61.74 9.48 17.67
CA ILE A 468 62.25 8.41 18.58
C ILE A 468 61.58 8.44 19.97
N GLY A 469 61.05 7.27 20.36
CA GLY A 469 60.89 6.77 21.73
C GLY A 469 59.46 6.25 22.02
N GLY A 470 59.17 4.98 22.37
CA GLY A 470 59.96 3.78 22.62
C GLY A 470 59.25 2.87 23.65
N ARG A 471 59.36 1.54 23.45
CA ARG A 471 59.06 0.38 24.35
C ARG A 471 57.58 -0.07 24.44
N GLY A 472 57.22 -1.37 24.43
CA GLY A 472 57.97 -2.63 24.34
C GLY A 472 57.17 -3.82 24.93
N ASN A 473 57.49 -5.04 24.47
CA ASN A 473 57.07 -6.41 24.90
C ASN A 473 55.70 -6.97 24.48
N THR A 474 55.50 -8.27 24.21
CA THR A 474 56.21 -9.44 23.61
C THR A 474 55.34 -10.66 23.96
N GLY A 475 55.15 -11.62 23.05
CA GLY A 475 54.57 -12.92 23.42
C GLY A 475 54.12 -13.77 22.23
N ALA A 476 55.03 -14.59 21.71
CA ALA A 476 54.79 -15.58 20.66
C ALA A 476 54.40 -16.96 21.24
N LYS A 477 53.64 -17.77 20.48
CA LYS A 477 53.82 -19.23 20.43
C LYS A 477 53.23 -19.82 19.14
N ILE A 478 54.02 -20.70 18.54
CA ILE A 478 53.81 -21.46 17.30
C ILE A 478 53.63 -22.95 17.65
N GLY A 479 52.87 -23.68 16.82
CA GLY A 479 52.94 -25.13 16.59
C GLY A 479 51.71 -25.57 15.78
N GLY A 480 51.75 -26.30 14.66
CA GLY A 480 52.80 -27.06 13.98
C GLY A 480 52.35 -28.51 13.75
N GLY A 481 52.12 -28.92 12.49
CA GLY A 481 51.94 -30.32 12.02
C GLY A 481 50.49 -30.70 11.66
N GLY A 482 50.15 -31.36 10.54
CA GLY A 482 50.94 -32.05 9.51
C GLY A 482 50.07 -32.45 8.31
N ILE A 483 50.76 -32.96 7.27
CA ILE A 483 50.34 -33.16 5.87
C ILE A 483 49.95 -34.64 5.62
N GLN A 484 48.97 -34.89 4.74
CA GLN A 484 48.84 -36.01 3.76
C GLN A 484 47.47 -35.81 3.04
N GLY A 485 47.27 -35.79 1.71
CA GLY A 485 48.06 -36.14 0.53
C GLY A 485 47.53 -37.42 -0.14
N ALA A 486 46.65 -37.33 -1.16
CA ALA A 486 46.63 -38.20 -2.37
C ALA A 486 45.43 -37.99 -3.33
N LYS A 487 45.78 -37.72 -4.60
CA LYS A 487 45.27 -38.21 -5.92
C LYS A 487 43.75 -38.26 -6.21
N ILE A 488 43.23 -37.50 -7.19
CA ILE A 488 43.21 -37.71 -8.66
C ILE A 488 42.59 -39.05 -9.10
N GLY A 489 41.47 -38.96 -9.83
CA GLY A 489 40.92 -40.00 -10.68
C GLY A 489 39.73 -39.48 -11.49
N GLY A 490 39.94 -39.20 -12.77
CA GLY A 490 38.88 -38.86 -13.72
C GLY A 490 38.12 -40.10 -14.20
N GLY A 491 36.96 -39.87 -14.81
CA GLY A 491 36.17 -40.88 -15.50
C GLY A 491 34.93 -40.26 -16.14
N GLU A 492 34.99 -40.08 -17.46
CA GLU A 492 33.83 -39.89 -18.34
C GLU A 492 32.84 -41.05 -18.18
N TYR A 493 31.53 -40.81 -18.34
CA TYR A 493 30.65 -41.69 -19.10
C TYR A 493 29.42 -40.92 -19.59
N ARG A 494 29.17 -41.04 -20.91
CA ARG A 494 27.93 -40.68 -21.60
C ARG A 494 26.77 -41.56 -21.13
N GLY A 495 25.57 -40.97 -21.14
CA GLY A 495 24.26 -41.61 -21.06
C GLY A 495 23.19 -40.56 -21.23
#